data_AF-A0A543CKQ8-F1
#
_entry.id   AF-A0A543CKQ8-F1
#
_cell.length_a   1.000
_cell.length_b   1.000
_cell.length_c   1.000
_cell.angle_alpha   90.00
_cell.angle_beta   90.00
_cell.angle_gamma   90.00
#
_symmetry.space_group_name_H-M   'P 1'
#
loop_
_entity.id
_entity.type
_entity.pdbx_description
1 polymer ?
#
loop_
_entity_poly.entity_id
_entity_poly.type
_entity_poly.pdbx_seq_one_letter_code
_entity_poly.pdbx_strand_id
1 'polypeptide(L)'
;MTSPTRDLVLRRRRLREAVFGDRPAEQHDAGSRPLRGVEGTVVDASPHLLVLVTPDGSEVRVPISAGASVWHSGRAGSAALQPGRNVIVRAADAGGLTAERIWVDIARVTGVIASRSGRVIEVDGGRHRGRTTLVIPPEAMAPIQVRHPRLEEGSLIDVIGVRRGGQIVGLAPATKSPQPASHADQPPPPRRSRSVPRVLRGTATWYDRPGSAFGGEYGAAYPALDPYGDGGGCGTGPASPLPLLSIASELHVRNDCTGRATRVPVIECGCVAAQFRDRCTQCGTSPRGRILELTRSAFVDLGGDLEDGCFNVTARVEER
;
A
#
# COMPACT_ATOMS: atom_id res chain seq x y z
N MET A 1 21.02 1.58 9.67
CA MET A 1 20.85 2.97 9.17
C MET A 1 19.36 3.28 9.17
N THR A 2 18.92 4.34 9.85
CA THR A 2 17.51 4.75 9.86
C THR A 2 17.11 5.31 8.50
N SER A 3 15.88 5.01 8.07
CA SER A 3 15.36 5.53 6.79
C SER A 3 15.10 7.05 6.90
N PRO A 4 15.48 7.86 5.91
CA PRO A 4 15.30 9.31 5.94
C PRO A 4 13.83 9.74 6.13
N THR A 5 12.85 8.96 5.66
CA THR A 5 11.43 9.23 5.92
C THR A 5 11.07 9.03 7.39
N ARG A 6 11.59 7.97 8.03
CA ARG A 6 11.40 7.69 9.46
C ARG A 6 11.94 8.83 10.32
N ASP A 7 13.13 9.33 10.00
CA ASP A 7 13.76 10.44 10.73
C ASP A 7 12.96 11.75 10.57
N LEU A 8 12.44 12.01 9.36
CA LEU A 8 11.54 13.14 9.10
C LEU A 8 10.26 13.05 9.94
N VAL A 9 9.62 11.87 9.96
CA VAL A 9 8.39 11.64 10.72
C VAL A 9 8.63 11.84 12.22
N LEU A 10 9.71 11.27 12.76
CA LEU A 10 10.10 11.43 14.16
C LEU A 10 10.40 12.90 14.50
N ARG A 11 11.13 13.60 13.64
CA ARG A 11 11.43 15.03 13.82
C ARG A 11 10.16 15.88 13.82
N ARG A 12 9.25 15.69 12.86
CA ARG A 12 7.99 16.44 12.80
C ARG A 12 7.09 16.14 13.99
N ARG A 13 7.05 14.89 14.43
CA ARG A 13 6.32 14.49 15.64
C ARG A 13 6.83 15.27 16.85
N ARG A 14 8.15 15.32 17.08
CA ARG A 14 8.75 16.10 18.17
C ARG A 14 8.44 17.59 18.08
N LEU A 15 8.51 18.18 16.88
CA LEU A 15 8.18 19.59 16.67
C LEU A 15 6.70 19.88 16.94
N ARG A 16 5.81 18.97 16.52
CA ARG A 16 4.37 19.08 16.79
C ARG A 16 4.10 18.99 18.30
N GLU A 17 4.71 18.02 18.98
CA GLU A 17 4.62 17.86 20.44
C GLU A 17 5.10 19.12 21.17
N ALA A 18 6.18 19.76 20.70
CA ALA A 18 6.70 21.00 21.28
C ALA A 18 5.76 22.21 21.14
N VAL A 19 4.98 22.29 20.04
CA VAL A 19 4.09 23.43 19.76
C VAL A 19 2.71 23.26 20.40
N PHE A 20 2.14 22.06 20.31
CA PHE A 20 0.76 21.79 20.75
C PHE A 20 0.69 21.16 22.15
N GLY A 21 1.83 20.86 22.76
CA GLY A 21 1.94 20.16 24.03
C GLY A 21 1.67 18.66 23.92
N ASP A 22 2.18 17.91 24.89
CA ASP A 22 1.88 16.50 25.04
C ASP A 22 0.52 16.35 25.75
N ARG A 23 -0.58 16.30 25.00
CA ARG A 23 -1.78 15.65 25.56
C ARG A 23 -1.43 14.16 25.64
N PRO A 24 -1.57 13.51 26.82
CA PRO A 24 -1.55 12.06 26.85
C PRO A 24 -2.57 11.65 25.80
N ALA A 25 -2.11 10.91 24.79
CA ALA A 25 -3.05 10.16 23.98
C ALA A 25 -3.94 9.46 25.01
N GLU A 26 -5.27 9.58 24.89
CA GLU A 26 -6.13 8.62 25.58
C GLU A 26 -5.46 7.28 25.38
N GLN A 27 -5.02 6.68 26.48
CA GLN A 27 -4.25 5.46 26.51
C GLN A 27 -5.17 4.32 26.05
N HIS A 28 -5.54 4.33 24.78
CA HIS A 28 -5.90 3.13 24.06
C HIS A 28 -4.58 2.45 23.74
N ASP A 29 -4.10 1.72 24.76
CA ASP A 29 -2.96 0.82 24.80
C ASP A 29 -1.88 1.07 23.73
N ALA A 30 -0.90 1.89 24.11
CA ALA A 30 0.46 1.78 23.58
C ALA A 30 1.20 0.54 24.16
N GLY A 31 0.47 -0.42 24.75
CA GLY A 31 0.97 -1.76 25.05
C GLY A 31 0.99 -2.61 23.78
N SER A 32 2.19 -2.89 23.27
CA SER A 32 2.53 -3.92 22.26
C SER A 32 1.33 -4.45 21.48
N ARG A 33 0.85 -3.66 20.51
CA ARG A 33 -0.04 -4.23 19.50
C ARG A 33 0.80 -5.27 18.76
N PRO A 34 0.49 -6.57 18.82
CA PRO A 34 1.33 -7.55 18.16
C PRO A 34 1.34 -7.22 16.67
N LEU A 35 2.53 -6.99 16.11
CA LEU A 35 2.72 -6.87 14.67
C LEU A 35 2.08 -8.11 14.06
N ARG A 36 0.99 -7.91 13.30
CA ARG A 36 0.31 -9.01 12.61
C ARG A 36 0.92 -9.23 11.23
N GLY A 37 1.74 -8.29 10.75
CA GLY A 37 2.48 -8.32 9.51
C GLY A 37 3.98 -8.32 9.77
N VAL A 38 4.70 -9.30 9.23
CA VAL A 38 6.18 -9.30 9.24
C VAL A 38 6.68 -9.35 7.82
N GLU A 39 7.57 -8.42 7.47
CA GLU A 39 8.24 -8.37 6.17
C GLU A 39 9.73 -8.68 6.34
N GLY A 40 10.28 -9.51 5.45
CA GLY A 40 11.70 -9.85 5.49
C GLY A 40 12.16 -10.72 4.33
N THR A 41 13.44 -11.06 4.34
CA THR A 41 14.05 -12.03 3.43
C THR A 41 14.03 -13.41 4.04
N VAL A 42 13.65 -14.43 3.29
CA VAL A 42 13.77 -15.83 3.73
C VAL A 42 15.25 -16.18 3.89
N VAL A 43 15.61 -16.65 5.07
CA VAL A 43 16.93 -17.26 5.35
C VAL A 43 16.82 -18.78 5.30
N ASP A 44 15.76 -19.31 5.89
CA ASP A 44 15.46 -20.74 5.90
C ASP A 44 13.95 -20.97 5.94
N ALA A 45 13.49 -22.09 5.39
CA ALA A 45 12.08 -22.44 5.37
C ALA A 45 11.89 -23.96 5.45
N SER A 46 11.03 -24.36 6.38
CA SER A 46 10.51 -25.71 6.53
C SER A 46 8.98 -25.68 6.48
N PRO A 47 8.28 -26.83 6.39
CA PRO A 47 6.82 -26.86 6.42
C PRO A 47 6.18 -26.23 7.68
N HIS A 48 6.92 -26.10 8.79
CA HIS A 48 6.38 -25.65 10.08
C HIS A 48 7.05 -24.39 10.62
N LEU A 49 8.15 -23.94 10.00
CA LEU A 49 8.92 -22.80 10.48
C LEU A 49 9.49 -22.02 9.29
N LEU A 50 9.31 -20.71 9.33
CA LEU A 50 9.92 -19.76 8.41
C LEU A 50 10.88 -18.86 9.19
N VAL A 51 12.12 -18.73 8.71
CA VAL A 51 13.13 -17.86 9.30
C VAL A 51 13.36 -16.68 8.37
N LEU A 52 13.17 -15.47 8.90
CA LEU A 52 13.26 -14.23 8.15
C LEU A 52 14.34 -13.33 8.73
N VAL A 53 15.02 -12.59 7.86
CA VAL A 53 15.75 -11.37 8.27
C VAL A 53 14.90 -10.18 7.90
N THR A 54 14.50 -9.40 8.90
CA THR A 54 13.72 -8.17 8.73
C THR A 54 14.60 -7.03 8.20
N PRO A 55 14.02 -5.95 7.63
CA PRO A 55 14.78 -4.82 7.08
C PRO A 55 15.78 -4.16 8.05
N ASP A 56 15.57 -4.28 9.36
CA ASP A 56 16.47 -3.76 10.41
C ASP A 56 17.66 -4.71 10.72
N GLY A 57 17.71 -5.87 10.06
CA GLY A 57 18.73 -6.90 10.25
C GLY A 57 18.39 -7.93 11.33
N SER A 58 17.24 -7.82 11.99
CA SER A 58 16.83 -8.75 13.03
C SER A 58 16.39 -10.09 12.42
N GLU A 59 16.75 -11.20 13.05
CA GLU A 59 16.23 -12.51 12.67
C GLU A 59 14.92 -12.81 13.40
N VAL A 60 13.89 -13.17 12.65
CA VAL A 60 12.56 -13.49 13.17
C VAL A 60 12.18 -14.91 12.75
N ARG A 61 11.79 -15.72 13.73
CA ARG A 61 11.30 -17.08 13.54
C ARG A 61 9.78 -17.10 13.62
N VAL A 62 9.15 -17.54 12.54
CA VAL A 62 7.71 -17.50 12.35
C VAL A 62 7.19 -18.93 12.18
N PRO A 63 6.53 -19.52 13.19
CA PRO A 63 5.83 -20.79 13.02
C PRO A 63 4.80 -20.71 11.90
N ILE A 64 4.71 -21.75 11.07
CA ILE A 64 3.73 -21.83 9.98
C ILE A 64 2.54 -22.67 10.45
N SER A 65 1.33 -22.09 10.42
CA SER A 65 0.11 -22.85 10.72
C SER A 65 -0.14 -23.92 9.65
N ALA A 66 -0.75 -25.04 10.03
CA ALA A 66 -1.10 -26.11 9.08
C ALA A 66 -2.06 -25.65 7.96
N GLY A 67 -2.85 -24.60 8.22
CA GLY A 67 -3.74 -23.98 7.23
C GLY A 67 -3.12 -22.80 6.48
N ALA A 68 -1.83 -22.52 6.68
CA ALA A 68 -1.19 -21.36 6.08
C ALA A 68 -1.25 -21.44 4.55
N SER A 69 -1.55 -20.30 3.93
CA SER A 69 -1.57 -20.18 2.47
C SER A 69 -0.36 -19.40 1.99
N VAL A 70 0.32 -19.93 0.98
CA VAL A 70 1.44 -19.26 0.31
C VAL A 70 0.95 -18.76 -1.05
N TRP A 71 1.24 -17.49 -1.33
CA TRP A 71 1.01 -16.88 -2.64
C TRP A 71 2.35 -16.58 -3.30
N HIS A 72 2.54 -17.08 -4.51
CA HIS A 72 3.63 -16.70 -5.40
C HIS A 72 3.10 -16.81 -6.83
N SER A 73 2.72 -15.67 -7.43
CA SER A 73 2.04 -15.63 -8.73
C SER A 73 0.73 -16.42 -8.81
N GLY A 74 0.05 -16.62 -7.68
CA GLY A 74 -1.07 -17.54 -7.52
C GLY A 74 -0.90 -18.40 -6.26
N ARG A 75 -1.76 -19.40 -6.08
CA ARG A 75 -1.64 -20.35 -4.97
C ARG A 75 -0.36 -21.17 -5.12
N ALA A 76 0.47 -21.18 -4.09
CA ALA A 76 1.74 -21.88 -4.06
C ALA A 76 1.87 -22.75 -2.79
N GLY A 77 2.85 -23.65 -2.80
CA GLY A 77 3.26 -24.43 -1.63
C GLY A 77 4.55 -23.91 -1.00
N SER A 78 5.04 -24.64 0.00
CA SER A 78 6.29 -24.31 0.72
C SER A 78 7.52 -24.22 -0.18
N ALA A 79 7.54 -24.90 -1.33
CA ALA A 79 8.63 -24.83 -2.31
C ALA A 79 8.88 -23.41 -2.86
N ALA A 80 7.92 -22.49 -2.75
CA ALA A 80 8.09 -21.09 -3.11
C ALA A 80 8.88 -20.28 -2.05
N LEU A 81 8.99 -20.79 -0.82
CA LEU A 81 9.69 -20.14 0.29
C LEU A 81 11.18 -20.47 0.23
N GLN A 82 11.85 -20.03 -0.83
CA GLN A 82 13.29 -20.27 -1.01
C GLN A 82 14.13 -19.21 -0.30
N PRO A 83 15.31 -19.55 0.24
CA PRO A 83 16.26 -18.57 0.75
C PRO A 83 16.55 -17.45 -0.26
N GLY A 84 16.69 -16.22 0.24
CA GLY A 84 16.90 -15.01 -0.56
C GLY A 84 15.63 -14.40 -1.16
N ARG A 85 14.46 -15.04 -1.02
CA ARG A 85 13.17 -14.50 -1.47
C ARG A 85 12.64 -13.47 -0.49
N ASN A 86 11.88 -12.52 -1.00
CA ASN A 86 11.24 -11.50 -0.17
C ASN A 86 9.85 -11.97 0.18
N VAL A 87 9.49 -11.89 1.45
CA VAL A 87 8.16 -12.28 1.90
C VAL A 87 7.55 -11.25 2.82
N ILE A 88 6.23 -11.21 2.79
CA ILE A 88 5.41 -10.59 3.82
C ILE A 88 4.46 -11.64 4.37
N VAL A 89 4.36 -11.70 5.69
CA VAL A 89 3.62 -12.70 6.43
C VAL A 89 2.52 -12.02 7.22
N ARG A 90 1.28 -12.51 7.08
CA ARG A 90 0.20 -12.23 8.03
C ARG A 90 0.14 -13.32 9.09
N ALA A 91 0.23 -12.92 10.34
CA ALA A 91 0.04 -13.75 11.51
C ALA A 91 -1.46 -13.96 11.81
N ALA A 92 -1.76 -15.11 12.41
CA ALA A 92 -3.09 -15.47 12.86
C ALA A 92 -3.58 -14.55 14.00
N ASP A 93 -4.91 -14.42 14.13
CA ASP A 93 -5.52 -13.46 15.05
C ASP A 93 -5.34 -13.76 16.54
N ALA A 94 -4.90 -14.97 16.88
CA ALA A 94 -4.77 -15.51 18.24
C ALA A 94 -3.61 -14.93 19.07
N GLY A 95 -3.08 -13.77 18.71
CA GLY A 95 -2.09 -13.04 19.53
C GLY A 95 -0.66 -13.56 19.48
N GLY A 96 -0.36 -14.50 18.58
CA GLY A 96 1.00 -15.02 18.35
C GLY A 96 1.47 -14.82 16.91
N LEU A 97 2.78 -14.87 16.68
CA LEU A 97 3.41 -14.73 15.36
C LEU A 97 3.35 -16.03 14.54
N THR A 98 2.18 -16.65 14.43
CA THR A 98 1.99 -17.85 13.61
C THR A 98 1.50 -17.46 12.23
N ALA A 99 2.25 -17.78 11.18
CA ALA A 99 1.89 -17.46 9.80
C ALA A 99 0.58 -18.14 9.40
N GLU A 100 -0.36 -17.34 8.91
CA GLU A 100 -1.62 -17.77 8.28
C GLU A 100 -1.59 -17.48 6.78
N ARG A 101 -0.93 -16.39 6.38
CA ARG A 101 -0.80 -16.02 4.97
C ARG A 101 0.59 -15.51 4.67
N ILE A 102 1.17 -15.96 3.57
CA ILE A 102 2.53 -15.59 3.16
C ILE A 102 2.49 -15.19 1.69
N TRP A 103 2.98 -13.99 1.37
CA TRP A 103 3.14 -13.54 -0.01
C TRP A 103 4.62 -13.45 -0.35
N VAL A 104 5.01 -14.11 -1.43
CA VAL A 104 6.40 -14.17 -1.91
C VAL A 104 6.57 -13.26 -3.12
N ASP A 105 7.56 -12.36 -3.04
CA ASP A 105 7.97 -11.41 -4.08
C ASP A 105 6.84 -10.56 -4.66
N ILE A 106 5.70 -10.46 -3.96
CA ILE A 106 4.54 -9.70 -4.42
C ILE A 106 4.91 -8.24 -4.62
N ALA A 107 4.43 -7.69 -5.72
CA ALA A 107 4.68 -6.30 -6.10
C ALA A 107 3.42 -5.71 -6.71
N ARG A 108 3.31 -4.38 -6.62
CA ARG A 108 2.26 -3.62 -7.30
C ARG A 108 2.88 -2.47 -8.05
N VAL A 109 2.44 -2.30 -9.29
CA VAL A 109 2.80 -1.18 -10.14
C VAL A 109 1.55 -0.34 -10.35
N THR A 110 1.62 0.92 -9.94
CA THR A 110 0.53 1.88 -10.06
C THR A 110 1.09 3.20 -10.57
N GLY A 111 0.55 3.72 -11.67
CA GLY A 111 1.06 4.96 -12.25
C GLY A 111 0.49 5.27 -13.62
N VAL A 112 1.19 6.18 -14.31
CA VAL A 112 0.93 6.56 -15.70
C VAL A 112 1.88 5.80 -16.61
N ILE A 113 1.38 5.23 -17.71
CA ILE A 113 2.22 4.60 -18.72
C ILE A 113 3.09 5.69 -19.36
N ALA A 114 4.41 5.63 -19.11
CA ALA A 114 5.39 6.57 -19.66
C ALA A 114 5.89 6.14 -21.04
N SER A 115 5.94 4.83 -21.30
CA SER A 115 6.20 4.27 -22.62
C SER A 115 5.79 2.81 -22.68
N ARG A 116 5.63 2.28 -23.89
CA ARG A 116 5.35 0.86 -24.12
C ARG A 116 6.12 0.33 -25.33
N SER A 117 6.85 -0.75 -25.12
CA SER A 117 7.50 -1.53 -26.17
C SER A 117 7.00 -2.98 -26.12
N GLY A 118 6.01 -3.29 -26.96
CA GLY A 118 5.36 -4.59 -26.98
C GLY A 118 4.67 -4.93 -25.65
N ARG A 119 5.30 -5.79 -24.85
CA ARG A 119 4.84 -6.27 -23.53
C ARG A 119 5.57 -5.62 -22.35
N VAL A 120 6.58 -4.80 -22.64
CA VAL A 120 7.34 -4.05 -21.65
C VAL A 120 6.74 -2.66 -21.56
N ILE A 121 6.36 -2.24 -20.37
CA ILE A 121 5.70 -0.97 -20.07
C ILE A 121 6.55 -0.26 -19.02
N GLU A 122 6.96 0.96 -19.31
CA GLU A 122 7.53 1.85 -18.30
C GLU A 122 6.40 2.61 -17.64
N VAL A 123 6.33 2.54 -16.32
CA VAL A 123 5.29 3.19 -15.53
C VAL A 123 5.91 4.25 -14.65
N ASP A 124 5.42 5.49 -14.78
CA ASP A 124 5.75 6.60 -13.89
C ASP A 124 4.80 6.60 -12.69
N GLY A 125 5.33 6.24 -11.53
CA GLY A 125 4.63 6.26 -10.24
C GLY A 125 4.56 7.66 -9.60
N GLY A 126 4.96 8.70 -10.33
CA GLY A 126 4.98 10.08 -9.89
C GLY A 126 6.24 10.44 -9.11
N ARG A 127 6.29 11.70 -8.66
CA ARG A 127 7.47 12.34 -8.05
C ARG A 127 8.10 11.57 -6.89
N HIS A 128 7.30 10.79 -6.15
CA HIS A 128 7.74 10.08 -4.94
C HIS A 128 8.03 8.59 -5.16
N ARG A 129 7.63 8.03 -6.31
CA ARG A 129 7.82 6.59 -6.61
C ARG A 129 8.69 6.33 -7.84
N GLY A 130 8.99 7.36 -8.64
CA GLY A 130 9.87 7.21 -9.79
C GLY A 130 9.30 6.25 -10.85
N ARG A 131 10.19 5.73 -11.70
CA ARG A 131 9.81 4.84 -12.81
C ARG A 131 10.03 3.38 -12.48
N THR A 132 9.20 2.52 -13.03
CA THR A 132 9.26 1.06 -12.85
C THR A 132 8.94 0.34 -14.15
N THR A 133 9.74 -0.66 -14.48
CA THR A 133 9.52 -1.54 -15.62
C THR A 133 8.54 -2.67 -15.27
N LEU A 134 7.42 -2.71 -15.99
CA LEU A 134 6.39 -3.73 -15.91
C LEU A 134 6.43 -4.60 -17.18
N VAL A 135 6.52 -5.92 -17.00
CA VAL A 135 6.42 -6.89 -18.11
C VAL A 135 5.10 -7.65 -17.96
N ILE A 136 4.23 -7.57 -18.97
CA ILE A 136 2.95 -8.28 -18.97
C ILE A 136 3.06 -9.54 -19.85
N PRO A 137 3.04 -10.74 -19.28
CA PRO A 137 3.06 -11.97 -20.06
C PRO A 137 1.73 -12.16 -20.83
N PRO A 138 1.73 -12.93 -21.93
CA PRO A 138 0.57 -13.09 -22.80
C PRO A 138 -0.71 -13.49 -22.06
N GLU A 139 -0.61 -14.42 -21.11
CA GLU A 139 -1.71 -14.95 -20.32
C GLU A 139 -2.37 -13.91 -19.40
N ALA A 140 -1.61 -12.89 -18.97
CA ALA A 140 -2.12 -11.83 -18.09
C ALA A 140 -2.66 -10.62 -18.87
N MET A 141 -2.40 -10.54 -20.19
CA MET A 141 -2.73 -9.37 -21.00
C MET A 141 -4.23 -9.12 -21.07
N ALA A 142 -5.02 -10.14 -21.41
CA ALA A 142 -6.45 -9.97 -21.59
C ALA A 142 -7.18 -9.53 -20.29
N PRO A 143 -6.97 -10.16 -19.12
CA PRO A 143 -7.56 -9.68 -17.86
C PRO A 143 -7.16 -8.24 -17.51
N ILE A 144 -5.91 -7.85 -17.76
CA ILE A 144 -5.43 -6.49 -17.50
C ILE A 144 -6.12 -5.50 -18.44
N GLN A 145 -6.23 -5.81 -19.73
CA GLN A 145 -6.89 -4.95 -20.72
C GLN A 145 -8.39 -4.75 -20.44
N VAL A 146 -9.08 -5.72 -19.83
CA VAL A 146 -10.47 -5.53 -19.41
C VAL A 146 -10.61 -4.38 -18.40
N ARG A 147 -9.63 -4.21 -17.52
CA ARG A 147 -9.64 -3.15 -16.50
C ARG A 147 -8.98 -1.86 -16.94
N HIS A 148 -8.00 -1.98 -17.84
CA HIS A 148 -7.20 -0.90 -18.41
C HIS A 148 -7.27 -1.00 -19.94
N PRO A 149 -8.39 -0.59 -20.56
CA PRO A 149 -8.67 -0.85 -21.98
C PRO A 149 -7.70 -0.15 -22.93
N ARG A 150 -7.05 0.91 -22.47
CA ARG A 150 -6.01 1.63 -23.21
C ARG A 150 -4.69 1.43 -22.49
N LEU A 151 -3.82 0.63 -23.10
CA LEU A 151 -2.44 0.42 -22.66
C LEU A 151 -1.50 1.24 -23.56
N GLU A 152 -1.76 2.54 -23.62
CA GLU A 152 -1.01 3.53 -24.40
C GLU A 152 -0.36 4.55 -23.46
N GLU A 153 0.64 5.28 -23.95
CA GLU A 153 1.30 6.34 -23.20
C GLU A 153 0.28 7.36 -22.66
N GLY A 154 0.49 7.84 -21.43
CA GLY A 154 -0.41 8.77 -20.74
C GLY A 154 -1.66 8.13 -20.11
N SER A 155 -1.92 6.85 -20.37
CA SER A 155 -3.00 6.10 -19.68
C SER A 155 -2.60 5.66 -18.28
N LEU A 156 -3.56 5.58 -17.37
CA LEU A 156 -3.37 4.99 -16.04
C LEU A 156 -3.28 3.47 -16.10
N ILE A 157 -2.43 2.89 -15.26
CA ILE A 157 -2.29 1.44 -15.09
C ILE A 157 -2.10 1.08 -13.63
N ASP A 158 -2.71 -0.03 -13.22
CA ASP A 158 -2.57 -0.56 -11.87
C ASP A 158 -2.67 -2.08 -11.84
N VAL A 159 -1.54 -2.72 -11.52
CA VAL A 159 -1.30 -4.16 -11.73
C VAL A 159 -0.59 -4.75 -10.52
N ILE A 160 -1.04 -5.93 -10.08
CA ILE A 160 -0.34 -6.78 -9.12
C ILE A 160 0.49 -7.81 -9.88
N GLY A 161 1.69 -8.06 -9.38
CA GLY A 161 2.64 -8.95 -10.01
C GLY A 161 3.64 -9.53 -9.03
N VAL A 162 4.71 -10.09 -9.58
CA VAL A 162 5.86 -10.61 -8.83
C VAL A 162 7.14 -9.96 -9.32
N ARG A 163 8.08 -9.73 -8.42
CA ARG A 163 9.40 -9.22 -8.76
C ARG A 163 10.32 -10.32 -9.24
N ARG A 164 10.96 -10.11 -10.40
CA ARG A 164 11.94 -11.03 -10.99
C ARG A 164 13.03 -10.23 -11.68
N GLY A 165 14.29 -10.43 -11.26
CA GLY A 165 15.46 -9.87 -11.93
C GLY A 165 15.43 -8.35 -12.11
N GLY A 166 14.94 -7.60 -11.11
CA GLY A 166 14.84 -6.13 -11.17
C GLY A 166 13.62 -5.58 -11.92
N GLN A 167 12.81 -6.45 -12.53
CA GLN A 167 11.55 -6.10 -13.18
C GLN A 167 10.35 -6.63 -12.38
N ILE A 168 9.16 -6.09 -12.68
CA ILE A 168 7.91 -6.65 -12.17
C ILE A 168 7.18 -7.36 -13.31
N VAL A 169 6.86 -8.63 -13.11
CA VAL A 169 6.00 -9.41 -14.00
C VAL A 169 4.55 -9.21 -13.55
N GLY A 170 3.76 -8.51 -14.35
CA GLY A 170 2.36 -8.20 -14.07
C GLY A 170 1.44 -9.39 -14.30
N LEU A 171 0.56 -9.70 -13.35
CA LEU A 171 -0.24 -10.93 -13.37
C LEU A 171 -1.74 -10.67 -13.38
N ALA A 172 -2.18 -9.64 -12.68
CA ALA A 172 -3.59 -9.32 -12.55
C ALA A 172 -3.81 -7.82 -12.38
N PRO A 173 -4.94 -7.27 -12.84
CA PRO A 173 -5.29 -5.89 -12.50
C PRO A 173 -5.53 -5.77 -10.99
N ALA A 174 -4.96 -4.73 -10.38
CA ALA A 174 -5.19 -4.44 -8.96
C ALA A 174 -6.53 -3.73 -8.71
N THR A 175 -7.11 -3.14 -9.77
CA THR A 175 -8.41 -2.47 -9.75
C THR A 175 -9.55 -3.49 -9.81
N LYS A 176 -10.55 -3.35 -8.94
CA LYS A 176 -11.71 -4.25 -8.89
C LYS A 176 -12.90 -3.76 -9.72
N SER A 177 -12.94 -2.47 -10.06
CA SER A 177 -13.90 -1.88 -11.01
C SER A 177 -13.18 -1.33 -12.24
N PRO A 178 -13.83 -1.27 -13.43
CA PRO A 178 -13.23 -0.65 -14.60
C PRO A 178 -12.83 0.79 -14.31
N GLN A 179 -11.62 1.17 -14.72
CA GLN A 179 -11.22 2.57 -14.75
C GLN A 179 -11.82 3.17 -16.04
N PRO A 180 -12.55 4.30 -15.97
CA PRO A 180 -12.94 5.02 -17.18
C PRO A 180 -11.69 5.31 -18.01
N ALA A 181 -11.82 5.42 -19.34
CA ALA A 181 -10.70 5.85 -20.18
C ALA A 181 -10.31 7.30 -19.81
N SER A 182 -9.45 7.41 -18.81
CA SER A 182 -9.00 8.66 -18.21
C SER A 182 -7.51 8.79 -18.51
N HIS A 183 -7.18 9.80 -19.31
CA HIS A 183 -5.79 10.21 -19.53
C HIS A 183 -5.33 11.02 -18.32
N ALA A 184 -4.04 10.91 -17.94
CA ALA A 184 -3.49 11.71 -16.85
C ALA A 184 -3.67 13.22 -17.09
N ASP A 185 -3.61 13.65 -18.35
CA ASP A 185 -3.78 15.04 -18.78
C ASP A 185 -5.24 15.53 -18.75
N GLN A 186 -6.21 14.67 -18.39
CA GLN A 186 -7.62 15.03 -18.24
C GLN A 186 -8.09 14.74 -16.81
N PRO A 187 -7.54 15.45 -15.79
CA PRO A 187 -8.02 15.31 -14.44
C PRO A 187 -9.50 15.70 -14.37
N PRO A 188 -10.30 15.04 -13.51
CA PRO A 188 -11.69 15.46 -13.32
C PRO A 188 -11.73 16.91 -12.84
N PRO A 189 -12.74 17.70 -13.24
CA PRO A 189 -12.88 19.06 -12.76
C PRO A 189 -13.00 19.07 -11.23
N PRO A 190 -12.39 20.05 -10.53
CA PRO A 190 -12.47 20.15 -9.08
C PRO A 190 -13.94 20.24 -8.67
N ARG A 191 -14.40 19.30 -7.82
CA ARG A 191 -15.78 19.33 -7.31
C ARG A 191 -15.92 20.54 -6.41
N ARG A 192 -16.90 21.41 -6.71
CA ARG A 192 -17.21 22.61 -5.91
C ARG A 192 -17.36 22.25 -4.43
N SER A 193 -16.79 23.11 -3.59
CA SER A 193 -16.74 23.07 -2.13
C SER A 193 -17.93 22.33 -1.50
N ARG A 194 -17.69 21.07 -1.12
CA ARG A 194 -18.45 20.42 -0.06
C ARG A 194 -17.64 20.56 1.21
N SER A 195 -18.32 20.65 2.35
CA SER A 195 -17.66 20.56 3.65
C SER A 195 -16.75 19.33 3.67
N VAL A 196 -15.50 19.53 4.10
CA VAL A 196 -14.52 18.45 4.22
C VAL A 196 -15.00 17.53 5.35
N PRO A 197 -15.31 16.25 5.09
CA PRO A 197 -15.84 15.38 6.12
C PRO A 197 -14.73 14.93 7.06
N ARG A 198 -14.98 14.99 8.38
CA ARG A 198 -14.08 14.46 9.42
C ARG A 198 -13.89 12.93 9.34
N VAL A 199 -14.92 12.24 8.86
CA VAL A 199 -14.89 10.79 8.63
C VAL A 199 -14.84 10.54 7.12
N LEU A 200 -13.71 10.01 6.68
CA LEU A 200 -13.47 9.63 5.30
C LEU A 200 -13.93 8.19 5.10
N ARG A 201 -14.68 7.94 4.04
CA ARG A 201 -15.08 6.59 3.62
C ARG A 201 -14.75 6.42 2.15
N GLY A 202 -14.12 5.31 1.77
CA GLY A 202 -13.67 5.09 0.41
C GLY A 202 -12.92 3.77 0.26
N THR A 203 -11.93 3.76 -0.63
CA THR A 203 -11.04 2.62 -0.88
C THR A 203 -9.66 2.88 -0.27
N ALA A 204 -9.11 1.88 0.42
CA ALA A 204 -7.69 1.78 0.69
C ALA A 204 -7.05 0.84 -0.33
N THR A 205 -5.91 1.23 -0.87
CA THR A 205 -5.02 0.36 -1.64
C THR A 205 -3.72 0.18 -0.87
N TRP A 206 -2.84 -0.70 -1.33
CA TRP A 206 -1.45 -0.73 -0.88
C TRP A 206 -0.52 -0.29 -2.00
N TYR A 207 0.65 0.24 -1.64
CA TYR A 207 1.68 0.60 -2.60
C TYR A 207 3.00 -0.08 -2.24
N ASP A 208 3.83 -0.24 -3.26
CA ASP A 208 5.21 -0.67 -3.09
C ASP A 208 6.12 0.55 -3.24
N ARG A 209 7.22 0.58 -2.48
CA ARG A 209 8.19 1.68 -2.55
C ARG A 209 9.47 1.18 -3.23
N PRO A 210 9.78 1.64 -4.45
CA PRO A 210 10.98 1.19 -5.15
C PRO A 210 12.26 1.58 -4.41
N GLY A 211 13.29 0.74 -4.50
CA GLY A 211 14.56 0.92 -3.77
C GLY A 211 14.51 0.58 -2.29
N SER A 212 13.32 0.40 -1.69
CA SER A 212 13.22 -0.33 -0.43
C SER A 212 13.35 -1.81 -0.76
N ALA A 213 14.56 -2.36 -0.65
CA ALA A 213 14.77 -3.79 -0.80
C ALA A 213 13.87 -4.57 0.18
N PHE A 214 13.53 -3.94 1.32
CA PHE A 214 12.55 -4.38 2.30
C PHE A 214 11.87 -3.17 2.96
N GLY A 215 10.54 -3.25 3.11
CA GLY A 215 9.69 -2.30 3.80
C GLY A 215 9.89 -2.35 5.30
N GLY A 216 10.58 -1.35 5.84
CA GLY A 216 10.66 -1.09 7.28
C GLY A 216 9.72 0.03 7.75
N GLU A 217 8.98 0.64 6.82
CA GLU A 217 8.14 1.80 7.13
C GLU A 217 6.69 1.36 7.24
N TYR A 218 6.12 1.64 8.41
CA TYR A 218 4.71 1.48 8.69
C TYR A 218 4.02 2.82 8.51
N GLY A 219 3.13 2.93 7.53
CA GLY A 219 2.52 4.20 7.20
C GLY A 219 1.56 4.18 6.02
N ALA A 220 1.11 5.38 5.67
CA ALA A 220 0.23 5.65 4.54
C ALA A 220 0.79 6.76 3.64
N ALA A 221 0.58 6.62 2.34
CA ALA A 221 0.63 7.71 1.39
C ALA A 221 -0.76 8.35 1.27
N TYR A 222 -0.83 9.67 1.45
CA TYR A 222 -2.09 10.40 1.52
C TYR A 222 -2.30 11.32 0.29
N PRO A 223 -3.45 11.29 -0.39
CA PRO A 223 -3.64 12.04 -1.65
C PRO A 223 -3.73 13.57 -1.51
N ALA A 224 -4.12 14.08 -0.33
CA ALA A 224 -4.25 15.52 -0.06
C ALA A 224 -3.15 15.96 0.90
N LEU A 225 -1.89 15.84 0.46
CA LEU A 225 -0.74 16.27 1.26
C LEU A 225 -0.44 17.75 1.03
N ASP A 226 -0.12 18.47 2.10
CA ASP A 226 0.29 19.88 2.06
C ASP A 226 1.47 20.08 1.08
N PRO A 227 1.29 20.85 0.00
CA PRO A 227 2.32 21.07 -1.01
C PRO A 227 3.52 21.88 -0.49
N TYR A 228 3.35 22.64 0.59
CA TYR A 228 4.41 23.48 1.18
C TYR A 228 5.18 22.79 2.31
N GLY A 229 4.80 21.57 2.70
CA GLY A 229 5.52 20.79 3.71
C GLY A 229 6.71 20.01 3.15
N ASP A 230 7.63 19.57 4.03
CA ASP A 230 8.83 18.76 3.68
C ASP A 230 8.60 17.53 2.76
N GLY A 231 7.37 17.02 2.65
CA GLY A 231 7.01 15.93 1.74
C GLY A 231 6.77 16.36 0.28
N GLY A 232 6.70 17.68 0.01
CA GLY A 232 6.50 18.25 -1.31
C GLY A 232 5.29 17.66 -2.04
N GLY A 233 4.07 17.91 -1.53
CA GLY A 233 2.83 17.42 -2.14
C GLY A 233 2.74 17.74 -3.64
N CYS A 234 2.05 16.88 -4.42
CA CYS A 234 2.16 16.88 -5.88
C CYS A 234 1.50 18.07 -6.63
N GLY A 235 1.10 19.15 -5.96
CA GLY A 235 0.53 20.37 -6.57
C GLY A 235 -0.85 20.19 -7.24
N THR A 236 -1.19 18.98 -7.67
CA THR A 236 -2.50 18.56 -8.16
C THR A 236 -3.31 18.03 -6.98
N GLY A 237 -4.24 18.86 -6.47
CA GLY A 237 -5.13 18.44 -5.38
C GLY A 237 -6.00 17.24 -5.78
N PRO A 238 -6.42 16.40 -4.82
CA PRO A 238 -7.24 15.23 -5.11
C PRO A 238 -8.57 15.60 -5.80
N ALA A 239 -9.06 14.71 -6.66
CA ALA A 239 -10.36 14.85 -7.32
C ALA A 239 -11.57 14.94 -6.35
N SER A 240 -11.37 14.63 -5.07
CA SER A 240 -12.40 14.62 -4.02
C SER A 240 -11.96 15.49 -2.84
N PRO A 241 -12.91 16.16 -2.13
CA PRO A 241 -12.59 17.00 -0.99
C PRO A 241 -12.10 16.14 0.18
N LEU A 242 -10.78 16.09 0.32
CA LEU A 242 -10.05 15.45 1.40
C LEU A 242 -9.41 16.57 2.26
N PRO A 243 -9.33 16.39 3.59
CA PRO A 243 -8.62 17.33 4.46
C PRO A 243 -7.15 17.38 4.07
N LEU A 244 -6.58 18.57 3.99
CA LEU A 244 -5.15 18.73 3.74
C LEU A 244 -4.36 18.26 4.97
N LEU A 245 -3.41 17.34 4.79
CA LEU A 245 -2.58 16.80 5.86
C LEU A 245 -1.10 17.04 5.60
N SER A 246 -0.31 17.17 6.65
CA SER A 246 1.16 17.16 6.56
C SER A 246 1.70 15.76 6.82
N ILE A 247 2.96 15.52 6.43
CA ILE A 247 3.72 14.34 6.87
C ILE A 247 3.70 14.24 8.40
N ALA A 248 3.65 13.02 8.91
CA ALA A 248 3.48 12.65 10.31
C ALA A 248 2.09 12.94 10.91
N SER A 249 1.12 13.43 10.13
CA SER A 249 -0.28 13.40 10.58
C SER A 249 -0.73 11.96 10.82
N GLU A 250 -1.48 11.70 11.89
CA GLU A 250 -1.98 10.36 12.18
C GLU A 250 -3.41 10.18 11.68
N LEU A 251 -3.64 9.03 11.04
CA LEU A 251 -4.95 8.59 10.60
C LEU A 251 -5.38 7.39 11.44
N HIS A 252 -6.57 7.44 12.02
CA HIS A 252 -7.21 6.23 12.54
C HIS A 252 -7.95 5.54 11.38
N VAL A 253 -7.37 4.43 10.90
CA VAL A 253 -7.81 3.69 9.71
C VAL A 253 -8.49 2.40 10.13
N ARG A 254 -9.70 2.14 9.61
CA ARG A 254 -10.43 0.88 9.81
C ARG A 254 -10.73 0.22 8.47
N ASN A 255 -10.30 -1.03 8.32
CA ASN A 255 -10.78 -1.91 7.26
C ASN A 255 -12.23 -2.31 7.57
N ASP A 256 -13.17 -1.84 6.75
CA ASP A 256 -14.59 -2.08 6.94
C ASP A 256 -14.98 -3.54 6.63
N CYS A 257 -14.15 -4.26 5.87
CA CYS A 257 -14.40 -5.67 5.53
C CYS A 257 -14.06 -6.63 6.67
N THR A 258 -13.02 -6.33 7.45
CA THR A 258 -12.53 -7.19 8.55
C THR A 258 -12.83 -6.62 9.93
N GLY A 259 -13.22 -5.34 10.00
CA GLY A 259 -13.39 -4.60 11.26
C GLY A 259 -12.08 -4.17 11.93
N ARG A 260 -10.91 -4.61 11.44
CA ARG A 260 -9.61 -4.26 12.01
C ARG A 260 -9.33 -2.77 11.83
N ALA A 261 -8.80 -2.12 12.86
CA ALA A 261 -8.49 -0.70 12.83
C ALA A 261 -7.15 -0.41 13.47
N THR A 262 -6.41 0.57 12.98
CA THR A 262 -5.13 0.99 13.56
C THR A 262 -4.82 2.45 13.28
N ARG A 263 -3.89 3.03 14.04
CA ARG A 263 -3.34 4.34 13.75
C ARG A 263 -2.19 4.17 12.77
N VAL A 264 -2.20 4.97 11.71
CA VAL A 264 -1.20 4.92 10.65
C VAL A 264 -0.70 6.35 10.40
N PRO A 265 0.62 6.60 10.50
CA PRO A 265 1.17 7.90 10.18
C PRO A 265 1.17 8.13 8.66
N VAL A 266 0.95 9.36 8.24
CA VAL A 266 1.16 9.80 6.86
C VAL A 266 2.65 9.97 6.64
N ILE A 267 3.23 9.17 5.75
CA ILE A 267 4.67 9.14 5.49
C ILE A 267 5.04 9.55 4.07
N GLU A 268 4.07 9.61 3.15
CA GLU A 268 4.31 9.93 1.75
C GLU A 268 3.09 10.61 1.10
N CYS A 269 3.27 11.20 -0.07
CA CYS A 269 2.18 11.71 -0.89
C CYS A 269 1.58 10.60 -1.76
N GLY A 270 0.26 10.44 -1.72
CA GLY A 270 -0.50 9.45 -2.51
C GLY A 270 -1.14 10.04 -3.77
N CYS A 271 -0.46 10.97 -4.45
CA CYS A 271 -1.08 11.76 -5.53
C CYS A 271 -1.44 10.95 -6.77
N VAL A 272 -0.71 9.87 -7.06
CA VAL A 272 -1.06 8.95 -8.15
C VAL A 272 -2.39 8.24 -7.88
N ALA A 273 -2.64 7.77 -6.65
CA ALA A 273 -3.93 7.18 -6.31
C ALA A 273 -5.10 8.17 -6.46
N ALA A 274 -4.86 9.47 -6.30
CA ALA A 274 -5.90 10.49 -6.50
C ALA A 274 -6.43 10.57 -7.95
N GLN A 275 -5.68 10.04 -8.92
CA GLN A 275 -6.06 10.01 -10.34
C GLN A 275 -7.02 8.85 -10.66
N PHE A 276 -6.97 7.78 -9.86
CA PHE A 276 -7.82 6.62 -10.04
C PHE A 276 -9.25 6.89 -9.56
N ARG A 277 -10.23 6.44 -10.35
CA ARG A 277 -11.67 6.60 -10.10
C ARG A 277 -12.35 5.26 -9.80
N ASP A 278 -11.56 4.21 -9.68
CA ASP A 278 -12.01 2.88 -9.32
C ASP A 278 -12.51 2.85 -7.88
N ARG A 279 -13.29 1.81 -7.58
CA ARG A 279 -13.85 1.54 -6.26
C ARG A 279 -13.56 0.09 -5.92
N CYS A 280 -13.24 -0.14 -4.65
CA CYS A 280 -13.17 -1.49 -4.16
C CYS A 280 -14.57 -2.08 -4.05
N THR A 281 -14.70 -3.36 -4.41
CA THR A 281 -15.95 -4.11 -4.35
C THR A 281 -15.84 -5.35 -3.45
N GLN A 282 -14.76 -5.47 -2.68
CA GLN A 282 -14.42 -6.69 -1.93
C GLN A 282 -15.49 -7.09 -0.90
N CYS A 283 -16.01 -6.13 -0.13
CA CYS A 283 -17.10 -6.36 0.84
C CYS A 283 -18.31 -5.46 0.53
N GLY A 284 -18.59 -5.27 -0.76
CA GLY A 284 -19.56 -4.28 -1.27
C GLY A 284 -18.85 -3.09 -1.92
N THR A 285 -19.60 -2.27 -2.65
CA THR A 285 -19.02 -1.13 -3.40
C THR A 285 -18.70 0.03 -2.46
N SER A 286 -17.43 0.46 -2.44
CA SER A 286 -17.03 1.62 -1.65
C SER A 286 -17.81 2.88 -2.03
N PRO A 287 -18.12 3.78 -1.06
CA PRO A 287 -18.89 4.99 -1.35
C PRO A 287 -18.09 6.03 -2.17
N ARG A 288 -16.76 5.93 -2.17
CA ARG A 288 -15.82 6.77 -2.91
C ARG A 288 -14.65 5.94 -3.41
N GLY A 289 -13.86 6.51 -4.33
CA GLY A 289 -12.63 5.90 -4.81
C GLY A 289 -11.51 5.90 -3.77
N ARG A 290 -10.26 5.86 -4.23
CA ARG A 290 -9.08 5.78 -3.36
C ARG A 290 -8.96 7.01 -2.48
N ILE A 291 -8.79 6.80 -1.18
CA ILE A 291 -8.61 7.88 -0.19
C ILE A 291 -7.30 7.75 0.60
N LEU A 292 -6.62 6.61 0.49
CA LEU A 292 -5.32 6.34 1.10
C LEU A 292 -4.64 5.14 0.43
N GLU A 293 -3.31 5.16 0.38
CA GLU A 293 -2.50 4.00 0.00
C GLU A 293 -1.66 3.60 1.20
N LEU A 294 -1.73 2.34 1.61
CA LEU A 294 -1.02 1.81 2.76
C LEU A 294 0.30 1.16 2.33
N THR A 295 1.29 1.24 3.20
CA THR A 295 2.43 0.33 3.14
C THR A 295 1.95 -1.13 3.22
N ARG A 296 2.71 -2.06 2.64
CA ARG A 296 2.36 -3.50 2.64
C ARG A 296 2.09 -4.02 4.05
N SER A 297 2.95 -3.66 5.01
CA SER A 297 2.81 -3.99 6.43
C SER A 297 1.50 -3.47 7.04
N ALA A 298 1.19 -2.18 6.86
CA ALA A 298 -0.05 -1.59 7.37
C ALA A 298 -1.32 -2.19 6.73
N PHE A 299 -1.27 -2.49 5.42
CA PHE A 299 -2.37 -3.13 4.71
C PHE A 299 -2.66 -4.53 5.23
N VAL A 300 -1.60 -5.33 5.43
CA VAL A 300 -1.69 -6.71 5.96
C VAL A 300 -2.15 -6.72 7.42
N ASP A 301 -1.64 -5.81 8.25
CA ASP A 301 -2.06 -5.66 9.65
C ASP A 301 -3.57 -5.40 9.78
N LEU A 302 -4.10 -4.57 8.88
CA LEU A 302 -5.53 -4.28 8.77
C LEU A 302 -6.33 -5.44 8.15
N GLY A 303 -5.71 -6.59 7.91
CA GLY A 303 -6.35 -7.80 7.40
C GLY A 303 -6.62 -7.77 5.90
N GLY A 304 -5.93 -6.90 5.15
CA GLY A 304 -5.99 -6.89 3.70
C GLY A 304 -5.24 -8.07 3.08
N ASP A 305 -5.77 -8.61 1.99
CA ASP A 305 -5.10 -9.60 1.14
C ASP A 305 -4.37 -8.87 0.00
N LEU A 306 -3.05 -9.06 -0.12
CA LEU A 306 -2.26 -8.25 -1.05
C LEU A 306 -2.59 -8.51 -2.51
N GLU A 307 -2.95 -9.74 -2.88
CA GLU A 307 -3.40 -10.07 -4.23
C GLU A 307 -4.79 -9.50 -4.58
N ASP A 308 -5.57 -9.10 -3.57
CA ASP A 308 -6.82 -8.39 -3.76
C ASP A 308 -6.62 -6.90 -4.05
N GLY A 309 -5.50 -6.31 -3.63
CA GLY A 309 -5.13 -4.95 -4.00
C GLY A 309 -5.91 -3.82 -3.33
N CYS A 310 -7.07 -4.08 -2.75
CA CYS A 310 -7.87 -3.05 -2.08
C CYS A 310 -8.77 -3.61 -0.98
N PHE A 311 -9.24 -2.73 -0.10
CA PHE A 311 -10.40 -2.97 0.76
C PHE A 311 -11.22 -1.69 0.99
N ASN A 312 -12.45 -1.83 1.45
CA ASN A 312 -13.29 -0.70 1.87
C ASN A 312 -12.78 -0.16 3.20
N VAL A 313 -12.64 1.16 3.30
CA VAL A 313 -12.00 1.79 4.45
C VAL A 313 -12.81 2.96 5.00
N THR A 314 -12.83 3.05 6.33
CA THR A 314 -13.22 4.24 7.07
C THR A 314 -11.97 4.81 7.74
N ALA A 315 -11.62 6.05 7.43
CA ALA A 315 -10.48 6.75 8.04
C ALA A 315 -10.94 8.02 8.75
N ARG A 316 -10.33 8.33 9.88
CA ARG A 316 -10.53 9.59 10.61
C ARG A 316 -9.20 10.29 10.75
N VAL A 317 -9.19 11.59 10.46
CA VAL A 317 -8.08 12.44 10.84
C VAL A 317 -8.21 12.66 12.34
N GLU A 318 -7.16 12.33 13.10
CA GLU A 318 -7.12 12.81 14.48
C GLU A 318 -6.80 14.31 14.43
N GLU A 319 -7.85 15.12 14.55
CA GLU A 319 -7.71 16.53 14.90
C GLU A 319 -7.17 16.59 16.33
N ARG A 320 -5.90 17.02 16.44
CA ARG A 320 -5.35 17.65 17.65
C ARG A 320 -5.16 19.12 17.33
#